data_AF-A0AA37L1A4-F1
#
_entry.id   AF-A0AA37L1A4-F1
#
_cell.length_a   1.000
_cell.length_b   1.000
_cell.length_c   1.000
_cell.angle_alpha   90.00
_cell.angle_beta   90.00
_cell.angle_gamma   90.00
#
_symmetry.space_group_name_H-M   'P 1'
#
loop_
_entity.id
_entity.type
_entity.pdbx_description
1 polymer ?
#
loop_
_entity_poly.entity_id
_entity_poly.type
_entity_poly.pdbx_seq_one_letter_code
_entity_poly.pdbx_strand_id
1 'polypeptide(L)'
;MAFLVPPSNPRLDGYDISSWRLVNHLPFDGNFEDKFQSMSLHLSFTDFELPIDVGVRGLRDTLAILLESVVSANDGANHIGDLDINAMFRNDGLVMAPKCTHKSKSTEQLNAEKRFVSIDSWAEFLDLPETTGIFRANGNWQARLAAASAGVQLGKKLAILPPKPCLQCLNAIDTSQIDLIIA
;
A
#
# COMPACT_ATOMS: atom_id res chain seq x y z
N MET A 1 29.29 -2.12 3.87
CA MET A 1 28.10 -1.76 3.05
C MET A 1 26.97 -2.66 3.51
N ALA A 2 25.76 -2.14 3.75
CA ALA A 2 24.63 -2.96 4.19
C ALA A 2 23.55 -3.00 3.11
N PHE A 3 23.06 -4.19 2.82
CA PHE A 3 21.93 -4.45 1.93
C PHE A 3 20.75 -4.89 2.79
N LEU A 4 19.69 -4.09 2.79
CA LEU A 4 18.50 -4.36 3.59
C LEU A 4 17.69 -5.49 2.95
N VAL A 5 17.40 -6.52 3.73
CA VAL A 5 16.52 -7.62 3.33
C VAL A 5 15.26 -7.64 4.19
N PRO A 6 14.08 -7.91 3.61
CA PRO A 6 12.85 -7.99 4.39
C PRO A 6 12.89 -9.24 5.29
N PRO A 7 12.11 -9.26 6.37
CA PRO A 7 11.98 -10.46 7.19
C PRO A 7 11.40 -11.62 6.37
N SER A 8 11.64 -12.85 6.82
CA SER A 8 11.17 -14.06 6.13
C SER A 8 9.64 -14.18 6.07
N ASN A 9 8.92 -13.57 7.02
CA ASN A 9 7.47 -13.66 7.14
C ASN A 9 6.89 -12.37 7.74
N PRO A 10 6.88 -11.25 6.98
CA PRO A 10 6.22 -10.02 7.41
C PRO A 10 4.72 -10.29 7.57
N ARG A 11 4.15 -9.83 8.68
CA ARG A 11 2.75 -10.10 9.02
C ARG A 11 2.01 -8.78 9.17
N LEU A 12 0.91 -8.66 8.44
CA LEU A 12 -0.12 -7.69 8.75
C LEU A 12 -0.84 -8.14 10.01
N ASP A 13 -1.28 -7.18 10.82
CA ASP A 13 -2.08 -7.48 11.99
C ASP A 13 -3.39 -8.13 11.56
N GLY A 14 -3.73 -9.24 12.23
CA GLY A 14 -4.92 -10.01 11.93
C GLY A 14 -6.18 -9.34 12.46
N TYR A 15 -7.33 -9.76 11.95
CA TYR A 15 -8.62 -9.39 12.54
C TYR A 15 -8.76 -10.00 13.94
N ASP A 16 -8.94 -9.15 14.96
CA ASP A 16 -9.37 -9.61 16.27
C ASP A 16 -10.89 -9.86 16.23
N ILE A 17 -11.26 -11.14 16.16
CA ILE A 17 -12.66 -11.61 16.14
C ILE A 17 -13.44 -11.15 17.38
N SER A 18 -12.74 -10.88 18.49
CA SER A 18 -13.35 -10.38 19.72
C SER A 18 -13.60 -8.87 19.71
N SER A 19 -12.97 -8.15 18.77
CA SER A 19 -13.19 -6.72 18.57
C SER A 19 -14.37 -6.51 17.61
N TRP A 20 -15.48 -5.97 18.13
CA TRP A 20 -16.54 -5.46 17.26
C TRP A 20 -16.04 -4.12 16.66
N ARG A 21 -15.31 -4.19 15.55
CA ARG A 21 -15.00 -2.99 14.77
C ARG A 21 -16.13 -2.86 13.75
N LEU A 22 -17.00 -1.87 13.94
CA LEU A 22 -18.03 -1.57 12.97
C LEU A 22 -17.36 -1.06 11.68
N VAL A 23 -17.20 -1.95 10.71
CA VAL A 23 -16.73 -1.63 9.35
C VAL A 23 -17.93 -1.10 8.57
N ASN A 24 -17.85 0.14 8.07
CA ASN A 24 -18.94 0.75 7.32
C ASN A 24 -18.47 1.06 5.89
N HIS A 25 -18.81 0.19 4.95
CA HIS A 25 -18.50 0.37 3.54
C HIS A 25 -19.38 1.44 2.89
N LEU A 26 -18.97 2.69 3.06
CA LEU A 26 -19.67 3.83 2.47
C LEU A 26 -19.36 3.95 0.97
N PRO A 27 -20.34 4.31 0.13
CA PRO A 27 -20.10 4.57 -1.28
C PRO A 27 -19.06 5.68 -1.49
N PHE A 28 -18.28 5.58 -2.57
CA PHE A 28 -17.37 6.64 -2.97
C PHE A 28 -18.13 7.88 -3.44
N ASP A 29 -17.82 9.02 -2.84
CA ASP A 29 -18.47 10.31 -3.07
C ASP A 29 -17.87 11.11 -4.23
N GLY A 30 -16.79 10.61 -4.84
CA GLY A 30 -16.05 11.30 -5.90
C GLY A 30 -14.87 12.14 -5.40
N ASN A 31 -14.69 12.25 -4.08
CA ASN A 31 -13.65 13.10 -3.50
C ASN A 31 -12.42 12.27 -3.08
N PHE A 32 -11.27 12.66 -3.62
CA PHE A 32 -9.97 12.13 -3.25
C PHE A 32 -9.40 12.92 -2.08
N GLU A 33 -9.74 12.51 -0.86
CA GLU A 33 -9.21 13.08 0.37
C GLU A 33 -8.05 12.21 0.91
N ASP A 34 -7.31 12.76 1.88
CA ASP A 34 -6.39 11.94 2.69
C ASP A 34 -7.06 11.61 4.02
N LYS A 35 -7.50 10.35 4.16
CA LYS A 35 -8.08 9.81 5.39
C LYS A 35 -7.05 9.16 6.32
N PHE A 36 -5.80 9.06 5.89
CA PHE A 36 -4.72 8.34 6.59
C PHE A 36 -3.58 9.28 7.00
N GLN A 37 -3.91 10.51 7.41
CA GLN A 37 -2.94 11.55 7.78
C GLN A 37 -2.03 11.16 8.95
N SER A 38 -2.50 10.29 9.83
CA SER A 38 -1.75 9.75 10.97
C SER A 38 -0.81 8.60 10.61
N MET A 39 -0.72 8.23 9.33
CA MET A 39 0.10 7.11 8.88
C MET A 39 1.59 7.41 9.03
N SER A 40 2.32 6.49 9.66
CA SER A 40 3.78 6.49 9.72
C SER A 40 4.36 5.12 9.33
N LEU A 41 5.60 5.16 8.83
CA LEU A 41 6.39 3.98 8.52
C LEU A 41 7.63 3.99 9.41
N HIS A 42 7.87 2.90 10.12
CA HIS A 42 8.98 2.75 11.04
C HIS A 42 9.92 1.65 10.53
N LEU A 43 11.19 2.00 10.33
CA LEU A 43 12.23 1.05 9.95
C LEU A 43 12.96 0.57 11.22
N SER A 44 13.03 -0.74 11.40
CA SER A 44 13.76 -1.40 12.48
C SER A 44 14.60 -2.56 11.94
N PHE A 45 15.46 -3.14 12.78
CA PHE A 45 16.34 -4.26 12.43
C PHE A 45 16.15 -5.41 13.44
N THR A 46 16.31 -6.65 12.99
CA THR A 46 16.08 -7.86 13.80
C THR A 46 17.39 -8.45 14.37
N ASP A 47 18.49 -7.70 14.30
CA ASP A 47 19.87 -8.10 14.61
C ASP A 47 20.43 -9.25 13.74
N PHE A 48 19.68 -9.72 12.74
CA PHE A 48 20.18 -10.70 11.79
C PHE A 48 21.08 -10.02 10.74
N GLU A 49 22.33 -10.49 10.68
CA GLU A 49 23.33 -10.07 9.70
C GLU A 49 23.97 -11.28 9.02
N LEU A 50 24.14 -11.20 7.70
CA LEU A 50 24.83 -12.22 6.91
C LEU A 50 25.92 -11.56 6.05
N PRO A 51 27.21 -11.82 6.30
CA PRO A 51 28.28 -11.30 5.47
C PRO A 51 28.23 -11.91 4.06
N ILE A 52 28.45 -11.08 3.05
CA ILE A 52 28.56 -11.50 1.66
C ILE A 52 30.00 -11.92 1.40
N ASP A 53 30.20 -13.21 1.09
CA ASP A 53 31.49 -13.72 0.64
C ASP A 53 31.75 -13.28 -0.82
N VAL A 54 32.74 -12.40 -0.99
CA VAL A 54 33.19 -11.89 -2.30
C VAL A 54 34.44 -12.61 -2.83
N GLY A 55 34.83 -13.71 -2.19
CA GLY A 55 36.00 -14.51 -2.51
C GLY A 55 37.33 -13.89 -2.05
N VAL A 56 38.43 -14.61 -2.31
CA VAL A 56 39.78 -14.18 -1.91
C VAL A 56 40.25 -13.01 -2.78
N ARG A 57 40.14 -11.79 -2.27
CA ARG A 57 40.73 -10.58 -2.85
C ARG A 57 41.67 -9.97 -1.80
N GLY A 58 42.91 -9.68 -2.19
CA GLY A 58 43.96 -9.24 -1.26
C GLY A 58 43.52 -8.08 -0.37
N LEU A 59 43.59 -8.30 0.95
CA LEU A 59 43.62 -7.33 2.07
C LEU A 59 42.87 -6.00 1.86
N ARG A 60 41.61 -6.05 1.45
CA ARG A 60 40.69 -4.92 1.61
C ARG A 60 39.45 -5.39 2.35
N ASP A 61 39.32 -4.95 3.60
CA ASP A 61 38.10 -5.08 4.39
C ASP A 61 36.96 -4.37 3.67
N THR A 62 36.24 -5.10 2.84
CA THR A 62 35.03 -4.62 2.17
C THR A 62 33.90 -5.57 2.56
N LEU A 63 33.52 -5.53 3.83
CA LEU A 63 32.39 -6.30 4.34
C LEU A 63 31.10 -5.68 3.81
N ALA A 64 30.58 -6.28 2.76
CA ALA A 64 29.18 -6.15 2.39
C ALA A 64 28.39 -7.14 3.26
N ILE A 65 27.31 -6.68 3.89
CA ILE A 65 26.43 -7.49 4.74
C ILE A 65 25.00 -7.39 4.25
N LEU A 66 24.25 -8.47 4.37
CA LEU A 66 22.80 -8.46 4.33
C LEU A 66 22.31 -8.23 5.76
N LEU A 67 21.53 -7.17 5.97
CA LEU A 67 20.96 -6.81 7.26
C LEU A 67 19.44 -6.97 7.15
N GLU A 68 18.86 -7.82 7.98
CA GLU A 68 17.40 -7.96 8.00
C GLU A 68 16.75 -6.73 8.63
N SER A 69 15.80 -6.16 7.90
CA SER A 69 15.13 -4.92 8.25
C SER A 69 13.63 -5.07 8.12
N VAL A 70 12.89 -4.55 9.09
CA VAL A 70 11.44 -4.59 9.14
C VAL A 70 10.92 -3.17 8.89
N VAL A 71 9.98 -3.04 7.97
CA VAL A 71 9.22 -1.79 7.79
C VAL A 71 7.83 -2.00 8.35
N SER A 72 7.59 -1.41 9.52
CA SER A 72 6.31 -1.46 10.22
C SER A 72 5.43 -0.28 9.84
N ALA A 73 4.15 -0.55 9.63
CA ALA A 73 3.12 0.40 9.29
C ALA A 73 2.29 0.73 10.54
N ASN A 74 2.17 2.01 10.88
CA ASN A 74 1.36 2.45 12.01
C ASN A 74 0.38 3.54 11.57
N ASP A 75 -0.85 3.48 12.08
CA ASP A 75 -1.85 4.53 11.93
C ASP A 75 -2.10 5.19 13.29
N GLY A 76 -1.44 6.33 13.51
CA GLY A 76 -1.41 6.99 14.81
C GLY A 76 -0.77 6.10 15.88
N ALA A 77 -1.55 5.71 16.87
CA ALA A 77 -1.10 4.83 17.96
C ALA A 77 -1.30 3.33 17.64
N ASN A 78 -1.96 3.01 16.52
CA ASN A 78 -2.30 1.63 16.18
C ASN A 78 -1.22 1.04 15.27
N HIS A 79 -0.68 -0.11 15.67
CA HIS A 79 0.17 -0.90 14.81
C HIS A 79 -0.68 -1.67 13.80
N ILE A 80 -0.31 -1.61 12.52
CA ILE A 80 -1.03 -2.29 11.42
C ILE A 80 -0.29 -3.55 10.97
N GLY A 81 1.01 -3.63 11.27
CA GLY A 81 1.86 -4.78 10.94
C GLY A 81 3.02 -4.43 10.04
N ASP A 82 3.71 -5.46 9.57
CA ASP A 82 4.94 -5.36 8.79
C ASP A 82 4.66 -5.45 7.28
N LEU A 83 5.42 -4.68 6.51
CA LEU A 83 5.25 -4.53 5.07
C LEU A 83 6.31 -5.30 4.28
N ASP A 84 5.88 -6.18 3.38
CA ASP A 84 6.71 -6.71 2.29
C ASP A 84 6.68 -5.79 1.07
N ILE A 85 7.50 -4.73 1.14
CA ILE A 85 7.67 -3.78 0.04
C ILE A 85 8.25 -4.48 -1.20
N ASN A 86 9.07 -5.51 -1.03
CA ASN A 86 9.70 -6.20 -2.16
C ASN A 86 8.71 -7.10 -2.90
N ALA A 87 7.77 -7.73 -2.21
CA ALA A 87 6.68 -8.45 -2.86
C ALA A 87 5.85 -7.52 -3.74
N MET A 88 5.58 -6.29 -3.29
CA MET A 88 4.86 -5.28 -4.09
C MET A 88 5.57 -4.99 -5.42
N PHE A 89 6.88 -4.74 -5.40
CA PHE A 89 7.64 -4.43 -6.62
C PHE A 89 7.79 -5.62 -7.58
N ARG A 90 7.62 -6.85 -7.09
CA ARG A 90 7.68 -8.09 -7.89
C ARG A 90 6.29 -8.54 -8.38
N ASN A 91 5.22 -7.87 -8.00
CA ASN A 91 3.86 -8.28 -8.32
C ASN A 91 3.43 -7.77 -9.70
N ASP A 92 3.27 -8.68 -10.66
CA ASP A 92 2.82 -8.35 -12.04
C ASP A 92 1.33 -7.91 -12.10
N GLY A 93 0.55 -8.17 -11.05
CA GLY A 93 -0.85 -7.77 -10.93
C GLY A 93 -1.05 -6.33 -10.44
N LEU A 94 0.04 -5.59 -10.19
CA LEU A 94 -0.01 -4.19 -9.79
C LEU A 94 -0.08 -3.28 -11.02
N VAL A 95 -1.21 -2.60 -11.20
CA VAL A 95 -1.39 -1.63 -12.30
C VAL A 95 -1.09 -0.22 -11.80
N MET A 96 -0.06 0.43 -12.36
CA MET A 96 0.22 1.84 -12.07
C MET A 96 -0.35 2.74 -13.16
N ALA A 97 -1.26 3.63 -12.78
CA ALA A 97 -1.80 4.63 -13.68
C ALA A 97 -0.74 5.71 -14.00
N PRO A 98 -0.73 6.26 -15.22
CA PRO A 98 0.18 7.33 -15.58
C PRO A 98 -0.09 8.60 -14.78
N LYS A 99 0.87 9.54 -14.81
CA LYS A 99 0.69 10.87 -14.22
C LYS A 99 -0.57 11.53 -14.78
N CYS A 100 -1.35 12.16 -13.91
CA CYS A 100 -2.52 12.92 -14.33
C CYS A 100 -2.09 14.14 -15.17
N THR A 101 -2.53 14.19 -16.43
CA THR A 101 -2.36 15.35 -17.33
C THR A 101 -3.66 16.12 -17.55
N HIS A 102 -4.72 15.74 -16.84
CA HIS A 102 -6.04 16.33 -16.99
C HIS A 102 -6.07 17.72 -16.35
N LYS A 103 -6.71 18.67 -17.04
CA LYS A 103 -6.92 20.00 -16.48
C LYS A 103 -8.02 19.89 -15.43
N SER A 104 -7.77 20.39 -14.22
CA SER A 104 -8.65 20.33 -13.03
C SER A 104 -10.04 20.98 -13.17
N LYS A 105 -10.41 21.39 -14.38
CA LYS A 105 -11.72 21.94 -14.70
C LYS A 105 -12.59 20.84 -15.29
N SER A 106 -13.21 20.01 -14.46
CA SER A 106 -14.28 19.19 -14.99
C SER A 106 -15.35 18.93 -13.95
N THR A 107 -16.52 19.49 -14.25
CA THR A 107 -17.89 19.15 -13.90
C THR A 107 -18.23 17.68 -14.22
N GLU A 108 -17.28 16.77 -14.06
CA GLU A 108 -17.44 15.37 -14.40
C GLU A 108 -18.03 14.60 -13.24
N GLN A 109 -19.02 13.78 -13.58
CA GLN A 109 -19.74 12.95 -12.65
C GLN A 109 -19.05 11.59 -12.57
N LEU A 110 -19.05 11.00 -11.38
CA LEU A 110 -18.69 9.61 -11.20
C LEU A 110 -19.54 8.77 -12.16
N ASN A 111 -18.92 7.82 -12.87
CA ASN A 111 -19.69 6.93 -13.75
C ASN A 111 -20.71 6.17 -12.90
N ALA A 112 -22.01 6.42 -13.13
CA ALA A 112 -23.10 5.84 -12.36
C ALA A 112 -23.15 4.29 -12.43
N GLU A 113 -22.52 3.70 -13.44
CA GLU A 113 -22.39 2.24 -13.60
C GLU A 113 -21.31 1.64 -12.70
N LYS A 114 -20.26 2.41 -12.36
CA LYS A 114 -19.16 1.96 -11.50
C LYS A 114 -19.49 2.29 -10.05
N ARG A 115 -19.91 1.28 -9.27
CA ARG A 115 -20.09 1.40 -7.82
C ARG A 115 -18.78 1.11 -7.11
N PHE A 116 -18.19 2.15 -6.53
CA PHE A 116 -17.01 2.04 -5.69
C PHE A 116 -17.36 2.27 -4.22
N VAL A 117 -16.58 1.66 -3.35
CA VAL A 117 -16.67 1.86 -1.89
C VAL A 117 -15.44 2.65 -1.43
N SER A 118 -15.65 3.67 -0.61
CA SER A 118 -14.54 4.37 0.05
C SER A 118 -13.93 3.46 1.12
N ILE A 119 -12.61 3.43 1.18
CA ILE A 119 -11.86 2.84 2.28
C ILE A 119 -11.13 3.97 2.99
N ASP A 120 -11.63 4.25 4.20
CA ASP A 120 -11.23 5.39 5.02
C ASP A 120 -10.54 4.97 6.32
N SER A 121 -10.50 3.67 6.60
CA SER A 121 -9.84 3.12 7.78
C SER A 121 -9.12 1.81 7.47
N TRP A 122 -8.13 1.46 8.29
CA TRP A 122 -7.45 0.16 8.17
C TRP A 122 -8.38 -1.02 8.50
N ALA A 123 -9.44 -0.79 9.27
CA ALA A 123 -10.45 -1.83 9.50
C ALA A 123 -11.20 -2.17 8.19
N GLU A 124 -11.63 -1.17 7.43
CA GLU A 124 -12.22 -1.35 6.09
C GLU A 124 -11.23 -1.87 5.05
N PHE A 125 -9.94 -1.60 5.23
CA PHE A 125 -8.90 -2.13 4.36
C PHE A 125 -8.66 -3.62 4.60
N LEU A 126 -8.63 -4.06 5.87
CA LEU A 126 -8.42 -5.46 6.22
C LEU A 126 -9.67 -6.31 5.94
N ASP A 127 -10.86 -5.72 6.06
CA ASP A 127 -12.13 -6.31 5.66
C ASP A 127 -12.63 -5.65 4.36
N LEU A 128 -12.02 -6.02 3.23
CA LEU A 128 -12.33 -5.38 1.95
C LEU A 128 -13.79 -5.63 1.52
N PRO A 129 -14.44 -4.63 0.90
CA PRO A 129 -15.77 -4.80 0.32
C PRO A 129 -15.76 -5.84 -0.81
N GLU A 130 -16.93 -6.43 -1.09
CA GLU A 130 -17.11 -7.35 -2.25
C GLU A 130 -16.94 -6.66 -3.61
N THR A 131 -17.05 -5.33 -3.62
CA THR A 131 -16.87 -4.49 -4.81
C THR A 131 -15.52 -3.78 -4.75
N THR A 132 -15.09 -3.16 -5.84
CA THR A 132 -13.81 -2.43 -5.86
C THR A 132 -13.78 -1.31 -4.82
N GLY A 133 -12.85 -1.41 -3.87
CA GLY A 133 -12.60 -0.37 -2.87
C GLY A 133 -11.66 0.73 -3.40
N ILE A 134 -11.82 1.95 -2.90
CA ILE A 134 -10.91 3.08 -3.14
C ILE A 134 -10.31 3.51 -1.81
N PHE A 135 -9.03 3.21 -1.62
CA PHE A 135 -8.23 3.69 -0.51
C PHE A 135 -7.86 5.16 -0.71
N ARG A 136 -8.40 6.04 0.14
CA ARG A 136 -8.30 7.49 -0.01
C ARG A 136 -7.13 8.07 0.79
N ALA A 137 -5.97 8.18 0.15
CA ALA A 137 -4.72 8.66 0.73
C ALA A 137 -4.07 9.73 -0.15
N ASN A 138 -4.88 10.67 -0.65
CA ASN A 138 -4.46 11.63 -1.66
C ASN A 138 -3.22 12.44 -1.21
N GLY A 139 -2.14 12.37 -1.99
CA GLY A 139 -0.87 13.05 -1.68
C GLY A 139 -0.06 12.45 -0.53
N ASN A 140 -0.55 11.42 0.16
CA ASN A 140 0.12 10.77 1.27
C ASN A 140 0.90 9.54 0.80
N TRP A 141 2.18 9.73 0.50
CA TRP A 141 3.00 8.65 -0.06
C TRP A 141 3.20 7.50 0.92
N GLN A 142 3.24 7.76 2.23
CA GLN A 142 3.40 6.73 3.26
C GLN A 142 2.20 5.79 3.29
N ALA A 143 0.99 6.35 3.36
CA ALA A 143 -0.24 5.58 3.35
C ALA A 143 -0.44 4.82 2.04
N ARG A 144 -0.10 5.45 0.90
CA ARG A 144 -0.18 4.79 -0.41
C ARG A 144 0.80 3.62 -0.54
N LEU A 145 2.03 3.77 -0.06
CA LEU A 145 3.03 2.69 -0.04
C LEU A 145 2.60 1.56 0.91
N ALA A 146 2.08 1.91 2.09
CA ALA A 146 1.59 0.95 3.06
C ALA A 146 0.43 0.13 2.51
N ALA A 147 -0.60 0.79 1.96
CA ALA A 147 -1.75 0.13 1.36
C ALA A 147 -1.37 -0.74 0.17
N ALA A 148 -0.44 -0.29 -0.68
CA ALA A 148 0.01 -1.07 -1.83
C ALA A 148 0.76 -2.33 -1.40
N SER A 149 1.69 -2.19 -0.45
CA SER A 149 2.44 -3.32 0.08
C SER A 149 1.52 -4.29 0.82
N ALA A 150 0.65 -3.79 1.68
CA ALA A 150 -0.31 -4.60 2.43
C ALA A 150 -1.32 -5.31 1.50
N GLY A 151 -1.83 -4.64 0.47
CA GLY A 151 -2.80 -5.22 -0.45
C GLY A 151 -2.20 -6.39 -1.26
N VAL A 152 -0.93 -6.25 -1.67
CA VAL A 152 -0.20 -7.35 -2.32
C VAL A 152 0.02 -8.51 -1.36
N GLN A 153 0.39 -8.24 -0.10
CA GLN A 153 0.52 -9.29 0.92
C GLN A 153 -0.81 -10.03 1.18
N LEU A 154 -1.94 -9.35 1.08
CA LEU A 154 -3.29 -9.94 1.15
C LEU A 154 -3.72 -10.65 -0.14
N GLY A 155 -2.86 -10.71 -1.17
CA GLY A 155 -3.14 -11.36 -2.45
C GLY A 155 -4.14 -10.63 -3.33
N LYS A 156 -4.36 -9.33 -3.10
CA LYS A 156 -5.34 -8.51 -3.81
C LYS A 156 -4.76 -7.93 -5.09
N LYS A 157 -5.60 -7.79 -6.11
CA LYS A 157 -5.24 -7.11 -7.37
C LYS A 157 -5.46 -5.61 -7.21
N LEU A 158 -4.41 -4.84 -7.50
CA LEU A 158 -4.34 -3.43 -7.14
C LEU A 158 -4.18 -2.54 -8.36
N ALA A 159 -4.83 -1.38 -8.33
CA ALA A 159 -4.46 -0.23 -9.15
C ALA A 159 -3.97 0.94 -8.30
N ILE A 160 -2.86 1.55 -8.68
CA ILE A 160 -2.34 2.78 -8.06
C ILE A 160 -2.64 3.95 -9.01
N LEU A 161 -3.48 4.87 -8.55
CA LEU A 161 -3.75 6.12 -9.23
C LEU A 161 -2.56 7.10 -9.11
N PRO A 162 -2.47 8.19 -9.90
CA PRO A 162 -1.42 9.19 -9.69
C PRO A 162 -1.59 9.93 -8.34
N PRO A 163 -0.53 10.55 -7.78
CA PRO A 163 -0.57 11.20 -6.45
C PRO A 163 -1.58 12.33 -6.28
N LYS A 164 -2.11 12.87 -7.37
CA LYS A 164 -3.21 13.84 -7.41
C LYS A 164 -4.21 13.35 -8.44
N PRO A 165 -5.04 12.36 -8.10
CA PRO A 165 -5.95 11.77 -9.04
C PRO A 165 -7.15 12.69 -9.30
N CYS A 166 -7.82 12.41 -10.41
CA CYS A 166 -9.10 13.01 -10.76
C CYS A 166 -10.05 11.92 -11.24
N LEU A 167 -11.33 12.25 -11.38
CA LEU A 167 -12.35 11.28 -11.82
C LEU A 167 -12.05 10.71 -13.21
N GLN A 168 -11.40 11.46 -14.10
CA GLN A 168 -10.94 10.95 -15.40
C GLN A 168 -9.88 9.84 -15.25
N CYS A 169 -8.93 10.01 -14.32
CA CYS A 169 -7.94 8.96 -14.04
C CYS A 169 -8.61 7.69 -13.53
N LEU A 170 -9.61 7.83 -12.65
CA LEU A 170 -10.37 6.70 -12.13
C LEU A 170 -11.20 6.01 -13.23
N ASN A 171 -11.85 6.79 -14.10
CA ASN A 171 -12.67 6.25 -15.18
C ASN A 171 -11.83 5.51 -16.24
N ALA A 172 -10.58 5.93 -16.47
CA ALA A 172 -9.67 5.32 -17.43
C ALA A 172 -9.14 3.95 -17.00
N ILE A 173 -9.26 3.58 -15.72
CA ILE A 173 -8.83 2.28 -15.21
C ILE A 173 -9.89 1.21 -15.53
N ASP A 174 -9.42 0.07 -16.03
CA ASP A 174 -10.23 -1.14 -16.12
C ASP A 174 -10.42 -1.74 -14.73
N THR A 175 -11.65 -1.76 -14.25
CA THR A 175 -12.01 -2.20 -12.90
C THR A 175 -12.49 -3.65 -12.85
N SER A 176 -12.56 -4.35 -13.99
CA SER A 176 -13.15 -5.69 -14.08
C SER A 176 -12.42 -6.76 -13.27
N GLN A 177 -11.14 -6.55 -12.95
CA GLN A 177 -10.31 -7.48 -12.18
C GLN A 177 -9.59 -6.81 -11.01
N ILE A 178 -10.03 -5.64 -10.55
CA ILE A 178 -9.35 -4.88 -9.50
C ILE A 178 -10.16 -4.92 -8.22
N ASP A 179 -9.52 -5.42 -7.16
CA ASP A 179 -10.13 -5.49 -5.83
C ASP A 179 -10.02 -4.13 -5.12
N LEU A 180 -8.88 -3.44 -5.32
CA LEU A 180 -8.55 -2.22 -4.59
C LEU A 180 -7.81 -1.19 -5.47
N ILE A 181 -8.27 0.05 -5.37
CA ILE A 181 -7.65 1.22 -6.00
C ILE A 181 -7.04 2.09 -4.91
N ILE A 182 -5.79 2.50 -5.09
CA ILE A 182 -5.07 3.38 -4.16
C ILE A 182 -5.00 4.77 -4.77
N ALA A 183 -5.73 5.71 -4.18
CA ALA A 183 -5.85 7.10 -4.62
C ALA A 183 -4.97 8.02 -3.76
#